data_AF-S4PDB2-F1
#
_entry.id   AF-S4PDB2-F1
#
_cell.length_a   1.000
_cell.length_b   1.000
_cell.length_c   1.000
_cell.angle_alpha   90.00
_cell.angle_beta   90.00
_cell.angle_gamma   90.00
#
_symmetry.space_group_name_H-M   'P 1'
#
loop_
_entity.id
_entity.type
_entity.pdbx_description
1 polymer ?
#
loop_
_entity_poly.entity_id
_entity_poly.type
_entity_poly.pdbx_seq_one_letter_code
_entity_poly.pdbx_strand_id
1 'polypeptide(L)'
;MSSSDCYELGKALYNERDYTNALAWMMEALRKYSENDVERTFTEVDILEYIGFSHYLLDDVKTALLWTKKLLELDPNHTRALGNLPHYNKAMDEIEAKRKQRLRGDTG
;
A
#
# COMPACT_ATOMS: atom_id res chain seq x y z
N MET A 1 -6.38 20.90 8.69
CA MET A 1 -5.99 20.12 7.50
C MET A 1 -6.96 18.97 7.35
N SER A 2 -7.68 18.95 6.23
CA SER A 2 -8.74 18.00 5.89
C SER A 2 -8.18 16.67 5.36
N SER A 3 -9.04 15.65 5.18
CA SER A 3 -8.65 14.41 4.49
C SER A 3 -8.15 14.68 3.06
N SER A 4 -8.77 15.65 2.36
CA SER A 4 -8.38 16.08 1.02
C SER A 4 -7.00 16.70 0.98
N ASP A 5 -6.67 17.58 1.93
CA ASP A 5 -5.34 18.19 2.01
C ASP A 5 -4.25 17.11 2.21
N CYS A 6 -4.51 16.14 3.10
CA CYS A 6 -3.59 15.02 3.34
C CYS A 6 -3.42 14.15 2.08
N TYR A 7 -4.52 13.87 1.37
CA TYR A 7 -4.50 13.06 0.15
C TYR A 7 -3.71 13.73 -0.97
N GLU A 8 -3.94 15.02 -1.23
CA GLU A 8 -3.21 15.75 -2.27
C GLU A 8 -1.72 15.90 -1.93
N LEU A 9 -1.37 16.15 -0.67
CA LEU A 9 0.02 16.17 -0.23
C LEU A 9 0.69 14.80 -0.38
N GLY A 10 0.00 13.73 0.02
CA GLY A 10 0.47 12.35 -0.16
C GLY A 10 0.70 12.02 -1.64
N LYS A 11 -0.19 12.44 -2.54
CA LYS A 11 -0.05 12.26 -3.99
C LYS A 11 1.14 13.02 -4.56
N ALA A 12 1.33 14.27 -4.14
CA ALA A 12 2.47 15.08 -4.57
C ALA A 12 3.79 14.40 -4.22
N LEU A 13 3.94 13.97 -2.96
CA LEU A 13 5.13 13.26 -2.48
C LEU A 13 5.32 11.91 -3.18
N TYR A 14 4.24 11.19 -3.44
CA TYR A 14 4.28 9.93 -4.18
C TYR A 14 4.84 10.15 -5.60
N ASN A 15 4.40 11.21 -6.29
CA ASN A 15 4.90 11.58 -7.62
C ASN A 15 6.37 12.01 -7.58
N GLU A 16 6.82 12.62 -6.48
CA GLU A 16 8.22 12.94 -6.21
C GLU A 16 9.07 11.73 -5.77
N ARG A 17 8.45 10.55 -5.66
CA ARG A 17 9.07 9.29 -5.22
C ARG A 17 9.49 9.29 -3.74
N ASP A 18 8.97 10.21 -2.95
CA ASP A 18 9.10 10.18 -1.50
C ASP A 18 8.01 9.28 -0.90
N TYR A 19 8.18 7.97 -1.06
CA TYR A 19 7.18 6.98 -0.66
C TYR A 19 7.00 6.90 0.86
N THR A 20 8.03 7.23 1.63
CA THR A 20 7.96 7.24 3.10
C THR A 20 7.01 8.34 3.59
N ASN A 21 7.19 9.57 3.12
CA ASN A 21 6.32 10.67 3.52
C ASN A 21 4.96 10.57 2.84
N ALA A 22 4.89 10.11 1.59
CA ALA A 22 3.61 9.82 0.92
C ALA A 22 2.76 8.84 1.73
N LEU A 23 3.35 7.74 2.21
CA LEU A 23 2.66 6.76 3.03
C LEU A 23 2.12 7.37 4.33
N ALA A 24 2.94 8.18 5.02
CA ALA A 24 2.51 8.85 6.25
C ALA A 24 1.28 9.74 6.03
N TRP A 25 1.29 10.53 4.95
CA TRP A 25 0.16 11.41 4.62
C TRP A 25 -1.07 10.65 4.13
N MET A 26 -0.90 9.56 3.40
CA MET A 26 -2.00 8.69 2.99
C MET A 26 -2.66 7.99 4.18
N MET A 27 -1.89 7.56 5.18
CA MET A 27 -2.44 7.03 6.43
C MET A 27 -3.24 8.07 7.19
N GLU A 28 -2.77 9.32 7.26
CA GLU A 28 -3.51 10.41 7.89
C GLU A 28 -4.77 10.77 7.09
N ALA A 29 -4.72 10.72 5.75
CA ALA A 29 -5.88 10.88 4.88
C ALA A 29 -6.93 9.79 5.17
N LEU A 30 -6.52 8.52 5.30
CA LEU A 30 -7.40 7.41 5.64
C LEU A 30 -8.00 7.56 7.04
N ARG A 31 -7.20 7.99 8.02
CA ARG A 31 -7.67 8.22 9.39
C ARG A 31 -8.76 9.31 9.44
N LYS A 32 -8.56 10.40 8.70
CA LYS A 32 -9.55 11.48 8.57
C LYS A 32 -10.72 11.11 7.68
N TYR A 33 -10.54 10.15 6.76
CA TYR A 33 -11.59 9.69 5.88
C TYR A 33 -12.81 9.18 6.68
N SER A 34 -12.57 8.51 7.82
CA SER A 34 -13.63 8.00 8.70
C SER A 34 -14.27 9.04 9.63
N GLU A 35 -13.72 10.26 9.72
CA GLU A 35 -14.16 11.31 10.66
C GLU A 35 -15.28 12.23 10.11
N ASN A 36 -16.03 11.80 9.08
CA ASN A 36 -17.21 12.47 8.50
C ASN A 36 -16.99 13.84 7.82
N ASP A 37 -15.86 14.05 7.14
CA ASP A 37 -15.58 15.34 6.46
C ASP A 37 -15.99 15.37 4.97
N VAL A 38 -16.86 16.31 4.58
CA VAL A 38 -17.11 16.96 3.25
C VAL A 38 -17.16 16.14 1.94
N GLU A 39 -17.65 16.77 0.86
CA GLU A 39 -17.53 16.28 -0.53
C GLU A 39 -16.05 16.05 -0.89
N ARG A 40 -15.71 14.83 -1.32
CA ARG A 40 -14.35 14.41 -1.69
C ARG A 40 -14.28 14.05 -3.16
N THR A 41 -13.13 14.32 -3.78
CA THR A 41 -12.82 13.93 -5.16
C THR A 41 -12.18 12.54 -5.26
N PHE A 42 -12.02 11.86 -4.14
CA PHE A 42 -11.38 10.55 -4.01
C PHE A 42 -12.16 9.66 -3.04
N THR A 43 -11.94 8.36 -3.16
CA THR A 43 -12.58 7.31 -2.39
C THR A 43 -11.61 6.69 -1.38
N GLU A 44 -12.13 5.89 -0.44
CA GLU A 44 -11.29 5.08 0.44
C GLU A 44 -10.37 4.15 -0.36
N VAL A 45 -10.90 3.56 -1.45
CA VAL A 45 -10.17 2.66 -2.35
C VAL A 45 -8.93 3.35 -2.96
N ASP A 46 -9.06 4.61 -3.36
CA ASP A 46 -7.93 5.38 -3.90
C ASP A 46 -6.80 5.54 -2.86
N ILE A 47 -7.15 5.82 -1.60
CA ILE A 47 -6.15 5.94 -0.53
C ILE A 47 -5.47 4.59 -0.25
N LEU A 48 -6.26 3.51 -0.17
CA LEU A 48 -5.75 2.17 0.07
C LEU A 48 -4.79 1.72 -1.03
N GLU A 49 -5.02 2.14 -2.28
CA GLU A 49 -4.09 1.87 -3.37
C GLU A 49 -2.73 2.52 -3.12
N TYR A 50 -2.70 3.84 -2.84
CA TYR A 50 -1.44 4.54 -2.61
C TYR A 50 -0.70 3.94 -1.41
N ILE A 51 -1.41 3.60 -0.33
CA ILE A 51 -0.81 2.93 0.83
C ILE A 51 -0.21 1.59 0.43
N GLY A 52 -1.00 0.73 -0.21
CA GLY A 52 -0.57 -0.63 -0.58
C GLY A 52 0.62 -0.62 -1.53
N PHE A 53 0.62 0.25 -2.54
CA PHE A 53 1.72 0.33 -3.49
C PHE A 53 2.96 1.03 -2.89
N SER A 54 2.79 2.03 -2.02
CA SER A 54 3.93 2.65 -1.33
C SER A 54 4.67 1.65 -0.44
N HIS A 55 3.95 0.77 0.27
CA HIS A 55 4.59 -0.33 1.02
C HIS A 55 5.39 -1.26 0.09
N TYR A 56 4.87 -1.58 -1.09
CA TYR A 56 5.60 -2.40 -2.06
C TYR A 56 6.88 -1.71 -2.54
N LEU A 57 6.83 -0.41 -2.83
CA LEU A 57 8.00 0.37 -3.25
C LEU A 57 9.04 0.54 -2.14
N LEU A 58 8.63 0.41 -0.88
CA LEU A 58 9.51 0.41 0.29
C LEU A 58 9.99 -1.00 0.69
N ASP A 59 9.81 -2.00 -0.19
CA ASP A 59 10.17 -3.41 0.02
C ASP A 59 9.41 -4.12 1.17
N ASP A 60 8.31 -3.53 1.65
CA ASP A 60 7.40 -4.14 2.61
C ASP A 60 6.24 -4.84 1.87
N VAL A 61 6.60 -5.91 1.16
CA VAL A 61 5.67 -6.70 0.34
C VAL A 61 4.55 -7.31 1.18
N LYS A 62 4.85 -7.68 2.44
CA LYS A 62 3.86 -8.29 3.33
C LYS A 62 2.73 -7.31 3.65
N THR A 63 3.08 -6.08 4.02
CA THR A 63 2.08 -5.05 4.33
C THR A 63 1.37 -4.57 3.06
N ALA A 64 2.07 -4.48 1.92
CA ALA A 64 1.46 -4.18 0.63
C ALA A 64 0.33 -5.16 0.27
N LEU A 65 0.56 -6.45 0.49
CA LEU A 65 -0.44 -7.50 0.24
C LEU A 65 -1.65 -7.39 1.18
N LEU A 66 -1.44 -7.04 2.45
CA LEU A 66 -2.52 -6.83 3.41
C LEU A 66 -3.44 -5.68 2.95
N TRP A 67 -2.86 -4.53 2.59
CA TRP A 67 -3.61 -3.37 2.13
C TRP A 67 -4.33 -3.63 0.81
N THR A 68 -3.70 -4.36 -0.12
CA THR A 68 -4.31 -4.72 -1.40
C THR A 68 -5.51 -5.67 -1.21
N LYS A 69 -5.43 -6.60 -0.26
CA LYS A 69 -6.58 -7.44 0.11
C LYS A 69 -7.71 -6.62 0.71
N LYS A 70 -7.41 -5.70 1.62
CA LYS A 70 -8.40 -4.77 2.20
C LYS A 70 -9.06 -3.92 1.12
N LEU A 71 -8.28 -3.45 0.13
CA LEU A 71 -8.81 -2.73 -1.02
C LEU A 71 -9.82 -3.59 -1.80
N LEU A 72 -9.46 -4.85 -2.09
CA LEU A 72 -10.32 -5.78 -2.82
C LEU A 72 -11.58 -6.23 -2.05
N GLU A 73 -11.58 -6.14 -0.72
CA GLU A 73 -12.79 -6.32 0.08
C GLU A 73 -13.81 -5.19 -0.17
N LEU A 74 -13.34 -3.98 -0.51
CA LEU A 74 -14.18 -2.82 -0.83
C LEU A 74 -14.53 -2.75 -2.33
N ASP A 75 -13.56 -3.03 -3.20
CA ASP A 75 -13.75 -3.11 -4.65
C ASP A 75 -13.13 -4.41 -5.22
N PRO A 76 -13.91 -5.50 -5.30
CA PRO A 76 -13.44 -6.78 -5.80
C PRO A 76 -13.00 -6.76 -7.27
N ASN A 77 -13.44 -5.77 -8.06
CA ASN A 77 -13.14 -5.68 -9.49
C ASN A 77 -12.02 -4.67 -9.79
N HIS A 78 -11.35 -4.17 -8.76
CA HIS A 78 -10.33 -3.15 -8.89
C HIS A 78 -9.14 -3.63 -9.73
N THR A 79 -9.03 -3.11 -10.96
CA THR A 79 -8.12 -3.66 -11.99
C THR A 79 -6.66 -3.66 -11.57
N ARG A 80 -6.16 -2.55 -11.00
CA ARG A 80 -4.74 -2.47 -10.58
C ARG A 80 -4.44 -3.38 -9.39
N ALA A 81 -5.40 -3.53 -8.46
CA ALA A 81 -5.21 -4.31 -7.25
C ALA A 81 -5.15 -5.81 -7.58
N LEU A 82 -6.05 -6.27 -8.46
CA LEU A 82 -6.00 -7.61 -9.04
C LEU A 82 -4.70 -7.85 -9.80
N GLY A 83 -4.22 -6.86 -10.56
CA GLY A 83 -2.93 -6.92 -11.26
C GLY A 83 -1.73 -7.02 -10.32
N ASN A 84 -1.77 -6.37 -9.15
CA ASN A 84 -0.67 -6.35 -8.19
C ASN A 84 -0.52 -7.66 -7.40
N LEU A 85 -1.61 -8.39 -7.16
CA LEU A 85 -1.59 -9.61 -6.34
C LEU A 85 -0.57 -10.67 -6.81
N PRO A 86 -0.49 -11.06 -8.10
CA PRO A 86 0.52 -12.00 -8.57
C PRO A 86 1.95 -11.52 -8.31
N HIS A 87 2.23 -10.22 -8.48
CA HIS A 87 3.55 -9.65 -8.24
C HIS A 87 3.94 -9.73 -6.76
N TYR A 88 3.02 -9.41 -5.87
CA TYR A 88 3.28 -9.44 -4.42
C TYR A 88 3.42 -10.86 -3.89
N ASN A 89 2.57 -11.79 -4.32
CA ASN A 89 2.68 -13.20 -3.95
C ASN A 89 4.03 -13.79 -4.41
N LYS A 90 4.43 -13.52 -5.65
CA LYS A 90 5.74 -13.96 -6.17
C LYS A 90 6.90 -13.41 -5.34
N ALA A 91 6.88 -12.12 -5.03
CA ALA A 91 7.92 -11.50 -4.21
C ALA A 91 7.97 -12.12 -2.79
N MET A 92 6.82 -12.43 -2.19
CA MET A 92 6.75 -13.15 -0.91
C MET A 92 7.36 -14.55 -1.00
N ASP A 93 7.04 -15.32 -2.03
CA ASP A 93 7.59 -16.66 -2.24
C ASP A 93 9.12 -16.62 -2.38
N GLU A 94 9.64 -15.64 -3.10
CA GLU A 94 11.09 -15.44 -3.26
C GLU A 94 11.78 -15.07 -1.94
N ILE A 95 11.16 -14.21 -1.11
CA ILE A 95 11.66 -13.84 0.22
C ILE A 95 11.70 -15.09 1.11
N GLU A 96 10.64 -15.89 1.12
CA GLU A 96 10.59 -17.13 1.89
C GLU A 96 11.61 -18.17 1.43
N ALA A 97 11.77 -18.35 0.11
CA ALA A 97 12.74 -19.26 -0.46
C ALA A 97 14.17 -18.86 -0.05
N LYS A 98 14.52 -17.57 -0.17
CA LYS A 98 15.82 -17.04 0.26
C LYS A 98 16.05 -17.24 1.77
N ARG A 99 15.02 -17.02 2.59
CA ARG A 99 15.08 -17.25 4.04
C ARG A 99 15.35 -18.73 4.36
N LYS A 100 14.65 -19.66 3.71
CA LYS A 100 14.86 -21.11 3.86
C LYS A 100 16.27 -21.53 3.42
N GLN A 101 16.81 -20.96 2.35
CA GLN A 101 18.18 -21.24 1.90
C GLN A 101 19.22 -20.79 2.92
N ARG A 102 19.10 -19.58 3.47
CA ARG A 102 20.01 -19.06 4.51
C ARG A 102 20.05 -19.96 5.74
N LEU A 103 18.88 -20.37 6.23
CA LEU A 103 18.77 -21.25 7.40
C LEU A 103 19.42 -22.63 7.19
N ARG A 104 19.53 -23.11 5.95
CA ARG A 104 20.19 -24.39 5.62
C ARG A 104 21.70 -24.25 5.43
N GLY A 105 22.20 -23.03 5.18
CA GLY A 105 23.62 -22.74 4.97
C GLY A 105 24.41 -22.51 6.25
N ASP A 106 23.76 -22.03 7.32
CA ASP A 106 24.39 -21.77 8.63
C ASP A 106 24.60 -23.03 9.49
N THR A 107 24.15 -24.20 9.03
CA THR A 107 24.26 -25.49 9.76
C THR A 107 25.45 -26.35 9.31
N GLY A 108 26.46 -25.76 8.66
CA GLY A 108 27.62 -26.47 8.08
C GLY A 108 28.95 -26.10 8.72
#